data_AF-A0A0B7FYH6-F1
#
_entry.id   AF-A0A0B7FYH6-F1
#
_cell.length_a   1.000
_cell.length_b   1.000
_cell.length_c   1.000
_cell.angle_alpha   90.00
_cell.angle_beta   90.00
_cell.angle_gamma   90.00
#
_symmetry.space_group_name_H-M   'P 1'
#
loop_
_entity.id
_entity.type
_entity.pdbx_description
1 polymer ?
#
loop_
_entity_poly.entity_id
_entity_poly.type
_entity_poly.pdbx_seq_one_letter_code
_entity_poly.pdbx_strand_id
1 'polypeptide(L)'
;MTVSAPHLWKNTPAPGVEEFYPLNEPAIATPYPTETHSQNKSVPKLFKPLRIRDVEFKNRIWVAPMCQYSAVDGHMTDWHLVHLGGFATRGAGTIMLEATAVAPEGRISPECPGIWSDTHIAPMKRIVDFIHGQGTTVGIQLAHAGRKASTFAPYVVERRKNAGYTGSDSQVAGVEDGGWPENIIGPSDIPFSDELGKPKALTEEGIQGLLKAYVDAVERCKKIGCS
;
A
#
# COMPACT_ATOMS: atom_id res chain seq x y z
N MET A 1 1.26 -31.59 -35.22
CA MET A 1 0.02 -31.10 -34.59
C MET A 1 0.08 -29.58 -34.61
N THR A 2 -0.84 -28.97 -35.35
CA THR A 2 -0.95 -27.53 -35.56
C THR A 2 -1.36 -26.85 -34.26
N VAL A 3 -0.43 -26.15 -33.60
CA VAL A 3 -0.77 -25.22 -32.51
C VAL A 3 -1.57 -24.10 -33.17
N SER A 4 -2.89 -24.09 -32.99
CA SER A 4 -3.70 -22.98 -33.49
C SER A 4 -3.24 -21.71 -32.77
N ALA A 5 -2.65 -20.79 -33.53
CA ALA A 5 -2.10 -19.54 -33.05
C ALA A 5 -3.04 -18.31 -33.25
N PRO A 6 -4.39 -18.35 -33.13
CA PRO A 6 -5.19 -17.16 -33.39
C PRO A 6 -5.07 -16.08 -32.29
N HIS A 7 -4.57 -16.40 -31.09
CA HIS A 7 -4.39 -15.42 -30.00
C HIS A 7 -3.08 -14.63 -30.10
N LEU A 8 -2.01 -15.20 -30.70
CA LEU A 8 -0.70 -14.53 -30.81
C LEU A 8 -0.68 -13.32 -31.76
N TRP A 9 -1.69 -13.19 -32.63
CA TRP A 9 -1.77 -12.09 -33.62
C TRP A 9 -2.75 -10.98 -33.22
N LYS A 10 -3.39 -11.09 -32.05
CA LYS A 10 -4.39 -10.14 -31.57
C LYS A 10 -3.93 -9.51 -30.28
N ASN A 11 -3.95 -8.17 -30.24
CA ASN A 11 -3.76 -7.44 -28.99
C ASN A 11 -4.99 -7.68 -28.10
N THR A 12 -4.85 -8.63 -27.18
CA THR A 12 -5.94 -9.11 -26.32
C THR A 12 -5.97 -8.28 -25.04
N PRO A 13 -7.14 -7.83 -24.55
CA PRO A 13 -7.20 -7.11 -23.28
C PRO A 13 -6.87 -8.02 -22.09
N ALA A 14 -6.23 -7.45 -21.07
CA ALA A 14 -6.04 -8.09 -19.79
C ALA A 14 -7.41 -8.47 -19.18
N PRO A 15 -7.54 -9.64 -18.54
CA PRO A 15 -8.80 -10.05 -17.95
C PRO A 15 -9.11 -9.23 -16.69
N GLY A 16 -10.40 -9.01 -16.42
CA GLY A 16 -10.86 -8.46 -15.15
C GLY A 16 -10.61 -6.96 -14.93
N VAL A 17 -10.26 -6.21 -15.97
CA VAL A 17 -10.12 -4.75 -15.95
C VAL A 17 -11.19 -4.06 -16.79
N GLU A 18 -11.60 -2.85 -16.39
CA GLU A 18 -12.61 -2.06 -17.11
C GLU A 18 -12.04 -1.39 -18.37
N GLU A 19 -10.77 -1.01 -18.34
CA GLU A 19 -10.07 -0.36 -19.45
C GLU A 19 -9.26 -1.36 -20.29
N PHE A 20 -8.88 -0.96 -21.50
CA PHE A 20 -8.01 -1.78 -22.34
C PHE A 20 -6.55 -1.68 -21.87
N TYR A 21 -6.04 -2.76 -21.27
CA TYR A 21 -4.60 -2.97 -21.06
C TYR A 21 -4.16 -4.19 -21.86
N PRO A 22 -3.02 -4.15 -22.57
CA PRO A 22 -2.56 -5.29 -23.33
C PRO A 22 -2.21 -6.46 -22.40
N LEU A 23 -2.77 -7.63 -22.68
CA LEU A 23 -2.41 -8.87 -22.02
C LEU A 23 -0.96 -9.23 -22.37
N ASN A 24 -0.11 -9.32 -21.36
CA ASN A 24 1.27 -9.74 -21.52
C ASN A 24 1.38 -11.26 -21.31
N GLU A 25 1.71 -11.99 -22.37
CA GLU A 25 1.93 -13.45 -22.34
C GLU A 25 3.35 -13.81 -22.81
N PRO A 26 4.23 -14.29 -21.90
CA PRO A 26 4.01 -14.43 -20.47
C PRO A 26 3.98 -13.07 -19.75
N ALA A 27 3.48 -13.05 -18.51
CA ALA A 27 3.40 -11.82 -17.72
C ALA A 27 4.76 -11.12 -17.60
N ILE A 28 4.77 -9.78 -17.52
CA ILE A 28 6.00 -8.97 -17.44
C ILE A 28 6.92 -9.50 -16.33
N ALA A 29 8.22 -9.61 -16.65
CA ALA A 29 9.28 -10.17 -15.82
C ALA A 29 9.15 -11.66 -15.48
N THR A 30 8.40 -12.41 -16.28
CA THR A 30 8.43 -13.88 -16.31
C THR A 30 9.42 -14.34 -17.37
N PRO A 31 10.34 -15.27 -17.07
CA PRO A 31 11.25 -15.83 -18.07
C PRO A 31 10.47 -16.53 -19.19
N TYR A 32 10.89 -16.33 -20.43
CA TYR A 32 10.35 -17.08 -21.56
C TYR A 32 10.68 -18.59 -21.45
N PRO A 33 9.85 -19.46 -22.06
CA PRO A 33 10.04 -20.92 -22.01
C PRO A 33 11.40 -21.36 -22.57
N THR A 34 12.01 -22.38 -21.95
CA THR A 34 13.35 -22.85 -22.33
C THR A 34 13.42 -23.48 -23.72
N GLU A 35 12.27 -23.93 -24.24
CA GLU A 35 12.12 -24.51 -25.58
C GLU A 35 12.40 -23.47 -26.67
N THR A 36 12.05 -22.20 -26.40
CA THR A 36 12.27 -21.07 -27.32
C THR A 36 13.45 -20.21 -26.91
N HIS A 37 13.81 -20.21 -25.61
CA HIS A 37 14.87 -19.38 -25.03
C HIS A 37 15.80 -20.24 -24.17
N SER A 38 16.70 -20.99 -24.83
CA SER A 38 17.60 -21.94 -24.16
C SER A 38 18.52 -21.31 -23.11
N GLN A 39 18.79 -20.01 -23.17
CA GLN A 39 19.52 -19.25 -22.14
C GLN A 39 18.80 -19.26 -20.78
N ASN A 40 17.49 -19.50 -20.75
CA ASN A 40 16.69 -19.57 -19.53
C ASN A 40 16.77 -20.94 -18.82
N LYS A 41 17.65 -21.86 -19.24
CA LYS A 41 17.87 -23.14 -18.55
C LYS A 41 18.26 -22.98 -17.08
N SER A 42 18.93 -21.88 -16.73
CA SER A 42 19.38 -21.57 -15.37
C SER A 42 18.85 -20.22 -14.90
N VAL A 43 17.53 -20.04 -14.90
CA VAL A 43 16.91 -18.83 -14.35
C VAL A 43 17.20 -18.72 -12.84
N PRO A 44 17.69 -17.56 -12.34
CA PRO A 44 17.87 -17.32 -10.92
C PRO A 44 16.57 -17.52 -10.13
N LYS A 45 16.66 -18.05 -8.90
CA LYS A 45 15.51 -18.29 -8.02
C LYS A 45 14.61 -17.06 -7.83
N LEU A 46 15.19 -15.86 -7.90
CA LEU A 46 14.48 -14.58 -7.82
C LEU A 46 13.35 -14.45 -8.86
N PHE A 47 13.54 -14.97 -10.07
CA PHE A 47 12.59 -14.88 -11.19
C PHE A 47 11.72 -16.15 -11.35
N LYS A 48 11.82 -17.10 -10.42
CA LYS A 48 10.95 -18.28 -10.41
C LYS A 48 9.67 -17.98 -9.62
N PRO A 49 8.52 -18.54 -10.04
CA PRO A 49 7.29 -18.41 -9.29
C PRO A 49 7.41 -18.90 -7.84
N LEU A 50 6.53 -18.36 -6.99
CA LEU A 50 6.38 -18.75 -5.60
C LEU A 50 4.89 -18.86 -5.30
N ARG A 51 4.47 -19.97 -4.68
CA ARG A 51 3.09 -20.15 -4.21
C ARG A 51 3.06 -20.12 -2.70
N ILE A 52 2.20 -19.30 -2.12
CA ILE A 52 1.94 -19.24 -0.67
C ILE A 52 0.44 -19.39 -0.49
N ARG A 53 0.01 -20.48 0.17
CA ARG A 53 -1.40 -20.89 0.23
C ARG A 53 -1.98 -20.95 -1.20
N ASP A 54 -2.95 -20.08 -1.48
CA ASP A 54 -3.79 -20.10 -2.67
C ASP A 54 -3.32 -19.04 -3.69
N VAL A 55 -2.33 -18.23 -3.32
CA VAL A 55 -1.81 -17.12 -4.14
C VAL A 55 -0.52 -17.54 -4.83
N GLU A 56 -0.47 -17.33 -6.15
CA GLU A 56 0.71 -17.54 -6.97
C GLU A 56 1.35 -16.21 -7.36
N PHE A 57 2.64 -16.08 -7.04
CA PHE A 57 3.47 -14.93 -7.40
C PHE A 57 4.35 -15.30 -8.59
N LYS A 58 4.31 -14.50 -9.67
CA LYS A 58 5.11 -14.74 -10.89
C LYS A 58 6.62 -14.73 -10.65
N ASN A 59 7.08 -14.01 -9.63
CA ASN A 59 8.47 -13.97 -9.19
C ASN A 59 8.56 -13.58 -7.70
N ARG A 60 9.79 -13.51 -7.16
CA ARG A 60 10.07 -13.24 -5.74
C ARG A 60 10.46 -11.78 -5.47
N ILE A 61 10.08 -10.86 -6.37
CA ILE A 61 10.39 -9.43 -6.26
C ILE A 61 9.14 -8.74 -5.71
N TRP A 62 9.20 -8.32 -4.45
CA TRP A 62 8.07 -7.69 -3.76
C TRP A 62 8.41 -6.25 -3.43
N VAL A 63 7.50 -5.33 -3.77
CA VAL A 63 7.61 -3.93 -3.37
C VAL A 63 7.13 -3.82 -1.93
N ALA A 64 7.99 -3.30 -1.04
CA ALA A 64 7.68 -3.08 0.36
C ALA A 64 6.61 -1.99 0.56
N PRO A 65 5.83 -2.03 1.66
CA PRO A 65 4.93 -0.94 2.01
C PRO A 65 5.74 0.30 2.39
N MET A 66 5.71 1.34 1.55
CA MET A 66 6.49 2.57 1.73
C MET A 66 5.57 3.77 1.75
N CYS A 67 5.48 4.46 2.90
CA CYS A 67 4.58 5.61 3.05
C CYS A 67 4.90 6.73 2.06
N GLN A 68 3.87 7.22 1.37
CA GLN A 68 3.98 8.26 0.36
C GLN A 68 3.54 9.64 0.87
N TYR A 69 2.80 9.69 1.99
CA TYR A 69 2.33 10.94 2.59
C TYR A 69 1.60 11.84 1.57
N SER A 70 0.75 11.24 0.75
CA SER A 70 0.13 11.87 -0.43
C SER A 70 -1.38 11.59 -0.55
N ALA A 71 -2.01 11.16 0.54
CA ALA A 71 -3.46 10.95 0.63
C ALA A 71 -4.17 12.22 1.11
N VAL A 72 -5.47 12.32 0.81
CA VAL A 72 -6.33 13.39 1.32
C VAL A 72 -7.43 12.75 2.14
N ASP A 73 -7.47 13.04 3.44
CA ASP A 73 -8.41 12.42 4.39
C ASP A 73 -8.46 10.89 4.24
N GLY A 74 -7.29 10.24 4.18
CA GLY A 74 -7.17 8.79 3.98
C GLY A 74 -7.42 8.29 2.56
N HIS A 75 -7.98 9.09 1.64
CA HIS A 75 -8.24 8.68 0.28
C HIS A 75 -6.95 8.72 -0.54
N MET A 76 -6.59 7.57 -1.13
CA MET A 76 -5.50 7.52 -2.10
C MET A 76 -5.82 8.36 -3.34
N THR A 77 -4.82 9.06 -3.82
CA THR A 77 -4.88 10.00 -4.95
C THR A 77 -4.18 9.45 -6.20
N ASP A 78 -4.20 10.19 -7.31
CA ASP A 78 -3.46 9.85 -8.52
C ASP A 78 -1.94 9.70 -8.31
N TRP A 79 -1.39 10.29 -7.25
CA TRP A 79 -0.01 10.02 -6.84
C TRP A 79 0.24 8.52 -6.67
N HIS A 80 -0.66 7.84 -5.96
CA HIS A 80 -0.55 6.42 -5.66
C HIS A 80 -0.75 5.58 -6.91
N LEU A 81 -1.66 5.98 -7.81
CA LEU A 81 -1.83 5.32 -9.11
C LEU A 81 -0.53 5.34 -9.92
N VAL A 82 0.08 6.52 -10.07
CA VAL A 82 1.32 6.68 -10.86
C VAL A 82 2.48 5.96 -10.18
N HIS A 83 2.63 6.12 -8.86
CA HIS A 83 3.70 5.49 -8.08
C HIS A 83 3.64 3.97 -8.14
N LEU A 84 2.50 3.37 -7.78
CA LEU A 84 2.33 1.92 -7.73
C LEU A 84 2.20 1.31 -9.12
N GLY A 85 1.57 2.02 -10.06
CA GLY A 85 1.50 1.64 -11.47
C GLY A 85 2.88 1.56 -12.12
N GLY A 86 3.81 2.44 -11.72
CA GLY A 86 5.21 2.37 -12.15
C GLY A 86 5.91 1.07 -11.76
N PHE A 87 5.60 0.49 -10.59
CA PHE A 87 6.10 -0.84 -10.22
C PHE A 87 5.36 -1.96 -10.95
N ALA A 88 4.04 -1.84 -11.09
CA ALA A 88 3.21 -2.87 -11.71
C ALA A 88 3.61 -3.14 -13.16
N THR A 89 3.88 -2.07 -13.91
CA THR A 89 4.31 -2.11 -15.32
C THR A 89 5.75 -2.60 -15.50
N ARG A 90 6.55 -2.69 -14.42
CA ARG A 90 7.95 -3.14 -14.44
C ARG A 90 8.16 -4.57 -13.94
N GLY A 91 7.08 -5.29 -13.65
CA GLY A 91 7.12 -6.73 -13.42
C GLY A 91 7.42 -7.17 -11.99
N ALA A 92 7.16 -6.32 -10.99
CA ALA A 92 7.12 -6.80 -9.60
C ALA A 92 6.14 -7.98 -9.48
N GLY A 93 6.48 -9.00 -8.69
CA GLY A 93 5.60 -10.14 -8.43
C GLY A 93 4.41 -9.76 -7.55
N THR A 94 4.67 -8.88 -6.59
CA THR A 94 3.69 -8.34 -5.65
C THR A 94 4.02 -6.89 -5.32
N ILE A 95 2.98 -6.11 -5.10
CA ILE A 95 3.09 -4.75 -4.56
C ILE A 95 2.33 -4.70 -3.23
N MET A 96 3.00 -4.28 -2.17
CA MET A 96 2.38 -3.99 -0.89
C MET A 96 1.98 -2.51 -0.86
N LEU A 97 0.68 -2.23 -0.74
CA LEU A 97 0.19 -0.89 -0.43
C LEU A 97 0.77 -0.44 0.92
N GLU A 98 1.08 0.86 1.02
CA GLU A 98 1.70 1.45 2.22
C GLU A 98 0.85 1.29 3.48
N ALA A 99 1.44 1.62 4.64
CA ALA A 99 0.76 1.57 5.93
C ALA A 99 -0.58 2.35 5.88
N THR A 100 -1.68 1.60 5.82
CA THR A 100 -3.02 2.14 5.60
C THR A 100 -3.79 2.07 6.92
N ALA A 101 -4.19 3.24 7.41
CA ALA A 101 -4.76 3.36 8.73
C ALA A 101 -6.16 2.74 8.83
N VAL A 102 -6.38 1.95 9.88
CA VAL A 102 -7.68 1.33 10.18
C VAL A 102 -8.67 2.28 10.86
N ALA A 103 -8.17 3.41 11.38
CA ALA A 103 -8.94 4.47 12.02
C ALA A 103 -8.29 5.84 11.68
N PRO A 104 -9.05 6.95 11.66
CA PRO A 104 -8.52 8.28 11.31
C PRO A 104 -7.32 8.69 12.16
N GLU A 105 -7.40 8.47 13.48
CA GLU A 105 -6.36 8.77 14.46
C GLU A 105 -5.15 7.82 14.40
N GLY A 106 -5.31 6.70 13.71
CA GLY A 106 -4.27 5.69 13.52
C GLY A 106 -3.28 6.01 12.40
N ARG A 107 -3.46 7.11 11.67
CA ARG A 107 -2.50 7.58 10.67
C ARG A 107 -1.20 8.04 11.32
N ILE A 108 -0.09 7.98 10.57
CA ILE A 108 1.18 8.57 11.01
C ILE A 108 1.11 10.08 10.81
N SER A 109 0.89 10.53 9.57
CA SER A 109 0.66 11.95 9.22
C SER A 109 -0.74 12.18 8.64
N PRO A 110 -1.21 13.44 8.57
CA PRO A 110 -2.51 13.77 7.95
C PRO A 110 -2.68 13.19 6.54
N GLU A 111 -1.58 13.11 5.78
CA GLU A 111 -1.52 12.65 4.40
C GLU A 111 -1.27 11.13 4.26
N CYS A 112 -1.34 10.36 5.34
CA CYS A 112 -1.32 8.90 5.25
C CYS A 112 -2.66 8.35 4.74
N PRO A 113 -2.66 7.27 3.95
CA PRO A 113 -3.88 6.64 3.49
C PRO A 113 -4.61 5.91 4.61
N GLY A 114 -5.88 5.63 4.37
CA GLY A 114 -6.79 4.98 5.30
C GLY A 114 -7.76 4.02 4.63
N ILE A 115 -8.36 3.14 5.43
CA ILE A 115 -9.43 2.24 5.00
C ILE A 115 -10.49 2.04 6.11
N TRP A 116 -10.70 3.07 6.93
CA TRP A 116 -11.72 3.07 7.99
C TRP A 116 -13.15 3.32 7.49
N SER A 117 -13.32 3.82 6.27
CA SER A 117 -14.62 4.16 5.65
C SER A 117 -14.79 3.47 4.30
N ASP A 118 -16.04 3.18 3.92
CA ASP A 118 -16.38 2.63 2.60
C ASP A 118 -16.09 3.61 1.47
N THR A 119 -16.00 4.92 1.76
CA THR A 119 -15.59 5.95 0.80
C THR A 119 -14.14 5.77 0.31
N HIS A 120 -13.29 5.08 1.07
CA HIS A 120 -11.91 4.78 0.67
C HIS A 120 -11.80 3.66 -0.37
N ILE A 121 -12.86 2.84 -0.53
CA ILE A 121 -12.83 1.65 -1.37
C ILE A 121 -12.67 2.02 -2.84
N ALA A 122 -13.52 2.89 -3.36
CA ALA A 122 -13.54 3.23 -4.79
C ALA A 122 -12.19 3.77 -5.31
N PRO A 123 -11.57 4.81 -4.71
CA PRO A 123 -10.29 5.31 -5.20
C PRO A 123 -9.16 4.30 -5.07
N MET A 124 -9.13 3.50 -4.00
CA MET A 124 -8.11 2.47 -3.80
C MET A 124 -8.30 1.30 -4.77
N LYS A 125 -9.54 0.88 -5.03
CA LYS A 125 -9.88 -0.17 -6.00
C LYS A 125 -9.42 0.16 -7.41
N ARG A 126 -9.59 1.41 -7.87
CA ARG A 126 -9.07 1.85 -9.18
C ARG A 126 -7.57 1.58 -9.33
N ILE A 127 -6.80 1.79 -8.26
CA ILE A 127 -5.35 1.54 -8.26
C ILE A 127 -5.07 0.03 -8.28
N VAL A 128 -5.78 -0.74 -7.44
CA VAL A 128 -5.61 -2.20 -7.37
C VAL A 128 -5.97 -2.88 -8.69
N ASP A 129 -7.07 -2.47 -9.33
CA ASP A 129 -7.51 -3.01 -10.62
C ASP A 129 -6.48 -2.73 -11.72
N PHE A 130 -5.89 -1.53 -11.75
CA PHE A 130 -4.78 -1.24 -12.67
C PHE A 130 -3.60 -2.19 -12.45
N ILE A 131 -3.21 -2.44 -11.20
CA ILE A 131 -2.10 -3.33 -10.86
C ILE A 131 -2.39 -4.78 -11.28
N HIS A 132 -3.60 -5.27 -11.02
CA HIS A 132 -4.05 -6.59 -11.48
C HIS A 132 -4.03 -6.70 -13.01
N GLY A 133 -4.40 -5.63 -13.72
CA GLY A 133 -4.30 -5.54 -15.17
C GLY A 133 -2.88 -5.77 -15.72
N GLN A 134 -1.84 -5.52 -14.90
CA GLN A 134 -0.45 -5.79 -15.25
C GLN A 134 0.02 -7.21 -14.85
N GLY A 135 -0.89 -8.07 -14.39
CA GLY A 135 -0.59 -9.42 -13.90
C GLY A 135 0.27 -9.39 -12.63
N THR A 136 0.06 -8.40 -11.76
CA THR A 136 0.80 -8.23 -10.50
C THR A 136 -0.17 -8.37 -9.34
N THR A 137 0.19 -9.15 -8.32
CA THR A 137 -0.64 -9.30 -7.11
C THR A 137 -0.49 -8.09 -6.19
N VAL A 138 -1.53 -7.82 -5.39
CA VAL A 138 -1.51 -6.72 -4.42
C VAL A 138 -1.78 -7.23 -3.01
N GLY A 139 -0.93 -6.82 -2.08
CA GLY A 139 -1.17 -6.91 -0.64
C GLY A 139 -1.28 -5.51 -0.02
N ILE A 140 -1.68 -5.43 1.24
CA ILE A 140 -1.84 -4.16 1.97
C ILE A 140 -1.33 -4.29 3.41
N GLN A 141 -0.61 -3.28 3.89
CA GLN A 141 -0.23 -3.20 5.30
C GLN A 141 -1.28 -2.42 6.09
N LEU A 142 -2.16 -3.11 6.80
CA LEU A 142 -3.08 -2.46 7.75
C LEU A 142 -2.31 -1.98 8.99
N ALA A 143 -2.52 -0.73 9.38
CA ALA A 143 -1.71 -0.07 10.39
C ALA A 143 -2.52 0.78 11.37
N HIS A 144 -1.92 0.99 12.55
CA HIS A 144 -2.31 2.01 13.51
C HIS A 144 -1.02 2.54 14.16
N ALA A 145 -0.71 3.82 13.98
CA ALA A 145 0.55 4.43 14.41
C ALA A 145 0.65 4.59 15.95
N GLY A 146 -0.49 4.61 16.64
CA GLY A 146 -0.57 4.66 18.10
C GLY A 146 0.15 5.89 18.64
N ARG A 147 1.05 5.72 19.60
CA ARG A 147 1.83 6.82 20.20
C ARG A 147 2.83 7.52 19.28
N LYS A 148 2.88 7.13 17.99
CA LYS A 148 3.65 7.79 16.92
C LYS A 148 2.74 8.43 15.87
N ALA A 149 1.44 8.54 16.15
CA ALA A 149 0.47 9.19 15.28
C ALA A 149 0.56 10.72 15.36
N SER A 150 -0.15 11.38 14.45
CA SER A 150 -0.27 12.85 14.37
C SER A 150 1.08 13.56 14.25
N THR A 151 1.93 13.09 13.35
CA THR A 151 3.22 13.71 13.05
C THR A 151 3.24 14.33 11.67
N PHE A 152 4.14 15.28 11.43
CA PHE A 152 4.42 15.72 10.07
C PHE A 152 5.07 14.60 9.24
N ALA A 153 4.96 14.68 7.90
CA ALA A 153 5.72 13.83 7.01
C ALA A 153 7.25 14.03 7.22
N PRO A 154 8.10 13.01 7.01
CA PRO A 154 9.53 13.06 7.35
C PRO A 154 10.29 14.23 6.72
N TYR A 155 10.06 14.53 5.45
CA TYR A 155 10.71 15.67 4.78
C TYR A 155 10.21 17.03 5.29
N VAL A 156 9.00 17.10 5.86
CA VAL A 156 8.50 18.30 6.54
C VAL A 156 9.17 18.45 7.91
N VAL A 157 9.30 17.36 8.67
CA VAL A 157 10.07 17.34 9.92
C VAL A 157 11.50 17.86 9.68
N GLU A 158 12.20 17.32 8.68
CA GLU A 158 13.55 17.76 8.35
C GLU A 158 13.62 19.24 7.95
N ARG A 159 12.67 19.72 7.13
CA ARG A 159 12.59 21.15 6.78
C ARG A 159 12.35 22.03 7.98
N ARG A 160 11.47 21.61 8.91
CA ARG A 160 11.21 22.34 10.17
C ARG A 160 12.49 22.42 10.99
N LYS A 161 13.14 21.29 11.28
CA LYS A 161 14.39 21.23 12.05
C LYS A 161 15.48 22.15 11.47
N ASN A 162 15.63 22.14 10.15
CA ASN A 162 16.61 23.00 9.47
C ASN A 162 16.25 24.50 9.46
N ALA A 163 14.97 24.85 9.63
CA ALA A 163 14.55 26.25 9.68
C ALA A 163 14.88 26.93 11.02
N GLY A 164 15.00 26.15 12.11
CA GLY A 164 15.49 26.64 13.41
C GLY A 164 14.58 27.66 14.11
N TYR A 165 13.29 27.70 13.80
CA TYR A 165 12.32 28.57 14.48
C TYR A 165 11.87 27.97 15.82
N THR A 166 11.50 28.81 16.78
CA THR A 166 10.89 28.33 18.03
C THR A 166 9.70 27.42 17.74
N GLY A 167 9.74 26.18 18.25
CA GLY A 167 8.71 25.16 17.99
C GLY A 167 8.98 24.24 16.78
N SER A 168 10.11 24.41 16.08
CA SER A 168 10.48 23.54 14.96
C SER A 168 10.98 22.16 15.36
N ASP A 169 11.33 21.97 16.63
CA ASP A 169 11.83 20.70 17.17
C ASP A 169 10.72 19.66 17.36
N SER A 170 9.47 20.12 17.49
CA SER A 170 8.30 19.23 17.59
C SER A 170 7.99 18.60 16.24
N GLN A 171 7.78 17.28 16.25
CA GLN A 171 7.29 16.52 15.09
C GLN A 171 5.76 16.43 15.04
N VAL A 172 5.07 16.90 16.08
CA VAL A 172 3.61 16.80 16.20
C VAL A 172 2.94 17.73 15.20
N ALA A 173 2.10 17.17 14.33
CA ALA A 173 1.18 17.93 13.50
C ALA A 173 0.02 18.42 14.38
N GLY A 174 -0.18 19.73 14.46
CA GLY A 174 -1.27 20.35 15.21
C GLY A 174 -2.59 20.31 14.44
N VAL A 175 -3.68 20.77 15.08
CA VAL A 175 -5.01 20.82 14.44
C VAL A 175 -5.00 21.71 13.19
N GLU A 176 -4.29 22.83 13.23
CA GLU A 176 -4.09 23.74 12.08
C GLU A 176 -3.34 23.11 10.91
N ASP A 177 -2.54 22.07 11.18
CA ASP A 177 -1.83 21.27 10.17
C ASP A 177 -2.64 20.04 9.73
N GLY A 178 -3.88 19.90 10.19
CA GLY A 178 -4.72 18.71 9.94
C GLY A 178 -4.40 17.51 10.83
N GLY A 179 -3.57 17.69 11.86
CA GLY A 179 -3.28 16.70 12.88
C GLY A 179 -4.37 16.59 13.97
N TRP A 180 -4.15 15.67 14.91
CA TRP A 180 -5.05 15.30 15.99
C TRP A 180 -4.29 15.00 17.29
N PRO A 181 -3.48 15.95 17.81
CA PRO A 181 -2.61 15.71 18.96
C PRO A 181 -3.35 15.19 20.20
N GLU A 182 -4.60 15.62 20.39
CA GLU A 182 -5.45 15.21 21.51
C GLU A 182 -6.01 13.79 21.38
N ASN A 183 -5.94 13.16 20.20
CA ASN A 183 -6.49 11.82 19.96
C ASN A 183 -5.40 10.77 19.71
N ILE A 184 -4.15 11.08 20.03
CA ILE A 184 -3.06 10.10 20.01
C ILE A 184 -3.35 9.08 21.12
N ILE A 185 -3.30 7.79 20.78
CA ILE A 185 -3.58 6.69 21.72
C ILE A 185 -2.40 5.73 21.84
N GLY A 186 -2.26 5.11 23.01
CA GLY A 186 -1.19 4.15 23.29
C GLY A 186 -1.59 3.14 24.38
N PRO A 187 -0.77 2.12 24.63
CA PRO A 187 -1.00 1.18 25.73
C PRO A 187 -0.88 1.85 27.11
N SER A 188 -0.19 2.99 27.19
CA SER A 188 -0.07 3.85 28.36
C SER A 188 0.03 5.31 27.90
N ASP A 189 0.05 6.26 28.84
CA ASP A 189 0.19 7.69 28.56
C ASP A 189 1.65 8.14 28.39
N ILE A 190 2.56 7.20 28.08
CA ILE A 190 4.00 7.41 27.97
C ILE A 190 4.37 7.73 26.51
N PRO A 191 4.89 8.95 26.21
CA PRO A 191 5.31 9.32 24.87
C PRO A 191 6.46 8.43 24.37
N PHE A 192 6.62 8.34 23.05
CA PHE A 192 7.76 7.62 22.47
C PHE A 192 9.08 8.41 22.63
N SER A 193 9.00 9.74 22.52
CA SER A 193 10.09 10.69 22.74
C SER A 193 9.49 12.07 23.04
N ASP A 194 10.32 13.00 23.53
CA ASP A 194 9.90 14.38 23.84
C ASP A 194 9.52 15.20 22.59
N GLU A 195 9.88 14.72 21.39
CA GLU A 195 9.54 15.33 20.10
C GLU A 195 8.15 14.94 19.57
N LEU A 196 7.48 13.96 20.21
CA LEU A 196 6.21 13.38 19.77
C LEU A 196 5.10 13.64 20.78
N GLY A 197 3.85 13.49 20.33
CA GLY A 197 2.69 13.82 21.14
C GLY A 197 2.47 12.82 22.28
N LYS A 198 1.94 13.33 23.41
CA LYS A 198 1.59 12.49 24.56
C LYS A 198 0.35 11.65 24.24
N PRO A 199 0.44 10.31 24.27
CA PRO A 199 -0.73 9.47 24.04
C PRO A 199 -1.69 9.47 25.24
N LYS A 200 -2.95 9.18 24.98
CA LYS A 200 -3.92 8.70 25.98
C LYS A 200 -3.80 7.19 26.11
N ALA A 201 -3.79 6.69 27.35
CA ALA A 201 -3.85 5.25 27.60
C ALA A 201 -5.20 4.70 27.11
N LEU A 202 -5.15 3.63 26.31
CA LEU A 202 -6.35 2.94 25.83
C LEU A 202 -7.09 2.27 26.98
N THR A 203 -8.43 2.37 26.96
CA THR A 203 -9.32 1.56 27.81
C THR A 203 -9.57 0.21 27.16
N GLU A 204 -10.16 -0.74 27.90
CA GLU A 204 -10.57 -2.03 27.34
C GLU A 204 -11.56 -1.85 26.18
N GLU A 205 -12.51 -0.93 26.30
CA GLU A 205 -13.44 -0.59 25.22
C GLU A 205 -12.72 -0.02 24.00
N GLY A 206 -11.71 0.81 24.22
CA GLY A 206 -10.86 1.33 23.14
C GLY A 206 -10.12 0.22 22.40
N ILE A 207 -9.60 -0.78 23.12
CA ILE A 207 -8.95 -1.96 22.53
C ILE A 207 -9.97 -2.73 21.68
N GLN A 208 -11.18 -2.98 22.18
CA GLN A 208 -12.23 -3.66 21.41
C GLN A 208 -12.63 -2.87 20.15
N GLY A 209 -12.72 -1.54 20.26
CA GLY A 209 -12.96 -0.66 19.12
C GLY A 209 -11.88 -0.78 18.05
N LEU A 210 -10.61 -0.81 18.45
CA LEU A 210 -9.49 -0.97 17.51
C LEU A 210 -9.47 -2.35 16.86
N LEU A 211 -9.74 -3.43 17.62
CA LEU A 211 -9.88 -4.78 17.06
C LEU A 211 -10.98 -4.83 15.99
N LYS A 212 -12.13 -4.21 16.27
CA LYS A 212 -13.21 -4.10 15.28
C LYS A 212 -12.76 -3.31 14.05
N ALA A 213 -12.05 -2.20 14.23
CA ALA A 213 -11.54 -1.39 13.12
C ALA A 213 -10.61 -2.19 12.19
N TYR A 214 -9.74 -3.05 12.75
CA TYR A 214 -8.92 -3.97 11.97
C TYR A 214 -9.75 -4.99 11.19
N VAL A 215 -10.79 -5.58 11.81
CA VAL A 215 -11.70 -6.51 11.13
C VAL A 215 -12.44 -5.82 9.98
N ASP A 216 -13.03 -4.66 10.23
CA ASP A 216 -13.73 -3.89 9.20
C ASP A 216 -12.80 -3.51 8.04
N ALA A 217 -11.55 -3.13 8.36
CA ALA A 217 -10.51 -2.84 7.37
C ALA A 217 -10.18 -4.06 6.51
N VAL A 218 -10.05 -5.25 7.10
CA VAL A 218 -9.84 -6.52 6.35
C VAL A 218 -10.99 -6.79 5.39
N GLU A 219 -12.25 -6.59 5.81
CA GLU A 219 -13.40 -6.78 4.92
C GLU A 219 -13.39 -5.78 3.76
N ARG A 220 -12.96 -4.54 3.98
CA ARG A 220 -12.78 -3.56 2.90
C ARG A 220 -11.63 -3.93 1.97
N CYS A 221 -10.53 -4.48 2.49
CA CYS A 221 -9.41 -4.98 1.69
C CYS A 221 -9.84 -6.08 0.72
N LYS A 222 -10.76 -6.96 1.13
CA LYS A 222 -11.36 -7.97 0.23
C LYS A 222 -12.15 -7.31 -0.90
N LYS A 223 -12.92 -6.26 -0.61
CA LYS A 223 -13.73 -5.53 -1.62
C LYS A 223 -12.87 -4.84 -2.69
N ILE A 224 -11.67 -4.37 -2.33
CA ILE A 224 -10.73 -3.76 -3.30
C ILE A 224 -9.88 -4.79 -4.06
N GLY A 225 -9.88 -6.06 -3.65
CA GLY A 225 -9.18 -7.14 -4.35
C GLY A 225 -7.79 -7.48 -3.81
N CYS A 226 -7.43 -7.09 -2.59
CA CYS A 226 -6.17 -7.52 -1.98
C CYS A 226 -6.16 -9.05 -1.75
N SER A 227 -5.03 -9.69 -2.06
CA SER A 227 -4.81 -11.15 -1.92
C SER A 227 -4.21 -11.54 -0.57
#